data_AF-A0A511JQ35-F1
#
_entry.id   AF-A0A511JQ35-F1
#
_cell.length_a   1.000
_cell.length_b   1.000
_cell.length_c   1.000
_cell.angle_alpha   90.00
_cell.angle_beta   90.00
_cell.angle_gamma   90.00
#
_symmetry.space_group_name_H-M   'P 1'
#
loop_
_entity.id
_entity.type
_entity.pdbx_description
1 polymer ?
#
loop_
_entity_poly.entity_id
_entity_poly.type
_entity_poly.pdbx_seq_one_letter_code
_entity_poly.pdbx_strand_id
1 'polypeptide(L)'
;MDPVARADDRVVDLQTLLADFRAARSRAPSLTTPTAAVGAPGTWTGSAADRLHRDDLVPLSGSLPRDLDRAEETILDEIAHAQRAVRRAREDAEAGST
;
A
#
# COMPACT_ATOMS: atom_id res chain seq x y z
N MET A 1 -25.17 -18.85 2.58
CA MET A 1 -24.37 -17.87 1.83
C MET A 1 -23.48 -18.64 0.88
N ASP A 2 -23.63 -18.39 -0.42
CA ASP A 2 -22.90 -19.06 -1.50
C ASP A 2 -21.37 -18.89 -1.33
N PRO A 3 -20.59 -19.99 -1.33
CA PRO A 3 -19.13 -19.93 -1.27
C PRO A 3 -18.50 -19.07 -2.37
N VAL A 4 -19.09 -19.06 -3.57
CA VAL A 4 -18.63 -18.25 -4.69
C VAL A 4 -18.86 -16.78 -4.40
N ALA A 5 -20.07 -16.39 -3.97
CA ALA A 5 -20.39 -15.02 -3.59
C ALA A 5 -19.45 -14.47 -2.50
N ARG A 6 -19.16 -15.26 -1.45
CA ARG A 6 -18.22 -14.85 -0.40
C ARG A 6 -16.80 -14.61 -0.93
N ALA A 7 -16.35 -15.46 -1.85
CA ALA A 7 -15.02 -15.33 -2.44
C ALA A 7 -14.93 -14.13 -3.39
N ASP A 8 -16.00 -13.84 -4.14
CA ASP A 8 -16.11 -12.67 -5.00
C ASP A 8 -16.14 -11.37 -4.18
N ASP A 9 -16.92 -11.31 -3.10
CA ASP A 9 -16.95 -10.16 -2.17
C ASP A 9 -15.53 -9.85 -1.62
N ARG A 10 -14.78 -10.89 -1.26
CA ARG A 10 -13.40 -10.76 -0.78
C ARG A 10 -12.47 -10.13 -1.83
N VAL A 11 -12.64 -10.46 -3.12
CA VAL A 11 -11.86 -9.83 -4.20
C VAL A 11 -12.20 -8.35 -4.33
N VAL A 12 -13.48 -7.99 -4.24
CA VAL A 12 -13.94 -6.59 -4.31
C VAL A 12 -13.38 -5.76 -3.14
N ASP A 13 -13.42 -6.30 -1.93
CA ASP A 13 -12.85 -5.64 -0.74
C ASP A 13 -11.35 -5.36 -0.92
N LEU A 14 -10.60 -6.33 -1.45
CA LEU A 14 -9.15 -6.18 -1.68
C LEU A 14 -8.82 -5.19 -2.79
N GLN A 15 -9.64 -5.15 -3.86
CA GLN A 15 -9.49 -4.15 -4.91
C GLN A 15 -9.76 -2.73 -4.40
N THR A 16 -10.75 -2.58 -3.51
CA THR A 16 -11.06 -1.32 -2.84
C THR A 16 -9.90 -0.89 -1.95
N LEU A 17 -9.37 -1.81 -1.13
CA LEU A 17 -8.18 -1.58 -0.31
C LEU A 17 -6.98 -1.13 -1.15
N LEU A 18 -6.74 -1.75 -2.30
CA LEU A 18 -5.66 -1.36 -3.20
C LEU A 18 -5.84 0.06 -3.76
N ALA A 19 -7.06 0.42 -4.13
CA ALA A 19 -7.37 1.76 -4.62
C ALA A 19 -7.13 2.82 -3.53
N ASP A 20 -7.64 2.57 -2.32
CA ASP A 20 -7.45 3.44 -1.15
C ASP A 20 -5.98 3.56 -0.77
N PHE A 21 -5.24 2.45 -0.80
CA PHE A 21 -3.81 2.42 -0.55
C PHE A 21 -3.05 3.30 -1.54
N ARG A 22 -3.31 3.16 -2.85
CA ARG A 22 -2.68 3.98 -3.90
C ARG A 22 -3.03 5.47 -3.76
N ALA A 23 -4.26 5.78 -3.40
CA ALA A 23 -4.70 7.15 -3.14
C ALA A 23 -4.06 7.75 -1.88
N ALA A 24 -3.80 6.94 -0.85
CA ALA A 24 -3.02 7.38 0.32
C ALA A 24 -1.55 7.57 -0.03
N ARG A 25 -0.95 6.64 -0.77
CA ARG A 25 0.45 6.66 -1.21
C ARG A 25 0.76 7.90 -2.06
N SER A 26 -0.13 8.29 -2.97
CA SER A 26 0.07 9.49 -3.81
C SER A 26 0.05 10.81 -3.03
N ARG A 27 -0.55 10.81 -1.82
CA ARG A 27 -0.57 11.94 -0.90
C ARG A 27 0.59 11.92 0.09
N ALA A 28 1.36 10.84 0.16
CA ALA A 28 2.50 10.75 1.05
C ALA A 28 3.60 11.70 0.56
N PRO A 29 4.13 12.59 1.42
CA PRO A 29 5.20 13.50 1.04
C PRO A 29 6.46 12.71 0.69
N SER A 30 7.06 13.02 -0.46
CA SER A 30 8.34 12.42 -0.83
C SER A 30 9.46 13.04 -0.01
N LEU A 31 10.06 12.25 0.87
CA LEU A 31 11.22 12.65 1.67
C LEU A 31 12.53 12.63 0.86
N THR A 32 12.48 12.33 -0.44
CA THR A 32 13.62 12.43 -1.36
C THR A 32 14.01 13.87 -1.66
N THR A 33 13.20 14.86 -1.26
CA THR A 33 13.50 16.28 -1.40
C THR A 33 13.62 16.91 -0.01
N PRO A 34 14.79 16.77 0.63
CA PRO A 34 15.10 17.09 2.02
C PRO A 34 14.57 18.40 2.62
N THR A 35 14.45 19.45 1.83
CA THR A 35 14.50 20.82 2.34
C THR A 35 13.25 21.65 2.05
N ALA A 36 12.39 21.22 1.11
CA ALA A 36 11.23 22.02 0.74
C ALA A 36 10.05 21.90 1.72
N ALA A 37 10.01 20.82 2.51
CA ALA A 37 8.87 20.50 3.37
C ALA A 37 9.01 20.96 4.83
N VAL A 38 10.23 21.32 5.27
CA VAL A 38 10.50 21.63 6.67
C VAL A 38 10.60 23.14 6.89
N GLY A 39 9.43 23.75 7.05
CA GLY A 39 9.30 25.12 7.55
C GLY A 39 9.44 26.23 6.49
N ALA A 40 8.88 27.40 6.81
CA ALA A 40 8.93 28.57 5.96
C ALA A 40 10.39 28.90 5.55
N PRO A 41 10.62 29.39 4.32
CA PRO A 41 11.96 29.81 3.89
C PRO A 41 12.54 30.81 4.91
N GLY A 42 13.60 30.41 5.61
CA GLY A 42 14.31 31.25 6.58
C GLY A 42 14.24 30.82 8.05
N THR A 43 13.36 29.90 8.44
CA THR A 43 13.20 29.52 9.87
C THR A 43 14.06 28.31 10.29
N TRP A 44 14.46 27.48 9.33
CA TRP A 44 15.29 26.28 9.54
C TRP A 44 16.62 26.44 8.79
N THR A 45 17.55 27.19 9.37
CA THR A 45 18.91 27.36 8.82
C THR A 45 19.97 26.83 9.80
N GLY A 46 21.05 26.28 9.26
CA GLY A 46 22.21 25.81 10.03
C GLY A 46 22.10 24.38 10.58
N SER A 47 23.02 24.05 11.50
CA SER A 47 23.28 22.68 11.98
C SER A 47 22.10 21.95 12.63
N ALA A 48 21.03 22.65 13.03
CA ALA A 48 19.82 22.03 13.56
C ALA A 48 18.93 21.46 12.44
N ALA A 49 18.83 22.18 11.31
CA ALA A 49 18.13 21.70 10.12
C ALA A 49 18.89 20.54 9.48
N ASP A 50 20.22 20.61 9.43
CA ASP A 50 21.06 19.52 8.93
C ASP A 50 20.94 18.26 9.80
N ARG A 51 20.84 18.41 11.13
CA ARG A 51 20.65 17.29 12.06
C ARG A 51 19.27 16.67 11.93
N LEU A 52 18.19 17.46 11.94
CA LEU A 52 16.85 16.93 11.70
C LEU A 52 16.80 16.19 10.35
N HIS A 53 17.40 16.78 9.31
CA HIS A 53 17.42 16.15 8.00
C HIS A 53 18.16 14.80 8.04
N ARG A 54 19.41 14.80 8.52
CA ARG A 54 20.29 13.64 8.49
C ARG A 54 19.87 12.53 9.47
N ASP A 55 19.50 12.93 10.68
CA ASP A 55 19.33 12.01 11.81
C ASP A 55 17.89 11.49 11.89
N ASP A 56 16.90 12.27 11.43
CA ASP A 56 15.48 11.90 11.54
C ASP A 56 14.81 11.66 10.18
N LEU A 57 15.01 12.54 9.18
CA LEU A 57 14.28 12.46 7.90
C LEU A 57 14.90 11.51 6.87
N VAL A 58 16.22 11.45 6.76
CA VAL A 58 16.94 10.54 5.83
C VAL A 58 16.69 9.06 6.16
N PRO A 59 16.71 8.61 7.43
CA PRO A 59 16.41 7.21 7.74
C PRO A 59 14.99 6.82 7.33
N LEU A 60 14.01 7.70 7.57
CA LEU A 60 12.61 7.50 7.20
C LEU A 60 12.41 7.54 5.67
N SER A 61 13.17 8.36 4.96
CA SER A 61 13.11 8.43 3.49
C SER A 61 13.68 7.19 2.80
N GLY A 62 14.58 6.46 3.47
CA GLY A 62 15.16 5.23 2.96
C GLY A 62 14.27 3.99 3.08
N SER A 63 13.49 3.89 4.16
CA SER A 63 12.62 2.71 4.40
C SER A 63 11.20 2.91 3.87
N LEU A 64 10.61 4.08 4.05
CA LEU A 64 9.19 4.32 3.76
C LEU A 64 8.80 3.99 2.31
N PRO A 65 9.54 4.39 1.26
CA PRO A 65 9.20 4.01 -0.11
C PRO A 65 9.20 2.49 -0.32
N ARG A 66 10.18 1.78 0.25
CA ARG A 66 10.31 0.32 0.14
C ARG A 66 9.21 -0.40 0.91
N ASP A 67 8.87 0.09 2.09
CA ASP A 67 7.79 -0.46 2.92
C ASP A 67 6.44 -0.27 2.23
N LEU A 68 6.23 0.86 1.55
CA LEU A 68 5.03 1.11 0.73
C LEU A 68 4.98 0.21 -0.51
N ASP A 69 6.10 0.01 -1.21
CA ASP A 69 6.17 -0.95 -2.33
C ASP A 69 5.82 -2.37 -1.88
N ARG A 70 6.40 -2.81 -0.75
CA ARG A 70 6.15 -4.13 -0.18
C ARG A 70 4.69 -4.30 0.26
N ALA A 71 4.09 -3.26 0.83
CA ALA A 71 2.69 -3.28 1.23
C ALA A 71 1.76 -3.41 0.00
N GLU A 72 2.05 -2.68 -1.08
CA GLU A 72 1.29 -2.78 -2.34
C GLU A 72 1.39 -4.19 -2.94
N GLU A 73 2.59 -4.76 -2.99
CA GLU A 73 2.84 -6.12 -3.48
C GLU A 73 2.07 -7.17 -2.66
N THR A 74 2.05 -7.02 -1.34
CA THR A 74 1.29 -7.90 -0.44
C THR A 74 -0.22 -7.86 -0.74
N ILE A 75 -0.78 -6.68 -1.03
CA ILE A 75 -2.19 -6.55 -1.41
C ILE A 75 -2.45 -7.23 -2.76
N LEU A 76 -1.56 -7.05 -3.73
CA LEU A 76 -1.68 -7.67 -5.06
C LEU A 76 -1.62 -9.21 -4.99
N ASP A 77 -0.73 -9.75 -4.17
CA ASP A 77 -0.60 -11.19 -3.95
C ASP A 77 -1.87 -11.79 -3.33
N GLU A 78 -2.45 -11.09 -2.36
CA GLU A 78 -3.69 -11.48 -1.71
C GLU A 78 -4.88 -11.43 -2.68
N ILE A 79 -4.95 -10.42 -3.57
CA ILE A 79 -5.94 -10.37 -4.66
C ILE A 79 -5.79 -11.58 -5.57
N ALA A 80 -4.57 -11.90 -6.00
CA ALA A 80 -4.32 -13.05 -6.86
C ALA A 80 -4.68 -14.37 -6.16
N HIS A 81 -4.44 -14.46 -4.85
CA HIS A 81 -4.87 -15.61 -4.04
C HIS A 81 -6.40 -15.73 -3.99
N ALA A 82 -7.10 -14.64 -3.70
CA ALA A 82 -8.57 -14.62 -3.64
C ALA A 82 -9.20 -14.98 -4.98
N GLN A 83 -8.68 -14.47 -6.10
CA GLN A 83 -9.15 -14.82 -7.45
C GLN A 83 -8.98 -16.31 -7.76
N ARG A 84 -7.86 -16.92 -7.34
CA ARG A 84 -7.66 -18.37 -7.47
C ARG A 84 -8.67 -19.16 -6.62
N ALA A 85 -9.01 -18.66 -5.43
CA ALA A 85 -10.01 -19.28 -4.56
C ALA A 85 -11.42 -19.21 -5.17
N VAL A 86 -11.81 -18.07 -5.77
CA VAL A 86 -13.07 -17.92 -6.51
C VAL A 86 -13.16 -18.96 -7.63
N ARG A 87 -12.11 -19.08 -8.45
CA ARG A 87 -12.11 -20.04 -9.57
C ARG A 87 -12.33 -21.47 -9.08
N ARG A 88 -11.63 -21.90 -8.03
CA ARG A 88 -11.83 -23.23 -7.45
C ARG A 88 -13.25 -23.43 -6.89
N ALA A 89 -13.78 -22.43 -6.19
CA ALA A 89 -15.14 -22.51 -5.66
C ALA A 89 -16.20 -22.65 -6.76
N ARG A 90 -15.98 -22.02 -7.94
CA ARG A 90 -16.84 -22.18 -9.12
C ARG A 90 -16.72 -23.58 -9.73
N GLU A 91 -15.49 -24.06 -9.92
CA GLU A 91 -15.22 -25.42 -10.42
C GLU A 91 -15.88 -26.49 -9.52
N ASP A 92 -15.78 -26.35 -8.20
CA ASP A 92 -16.37 -27.28 -7.23
C ASP A 92 -17.91 -27.24 -7.25
N ALA A 93 -18.50 -26.04 -7.39
CA ALA A 93 -19.94 -25.88 -7.48
C ALA A 93 -20.52 -26.50 -8.77
N GLU A 94 -19.80 -26.39 -9.89
CA GLU A 94 -20.17 -27.01 -11.17
C GLU A 94 -20.08 -28.55 -11.09
N ALA A 95 -19.03 -29.10 -10.47
CA ALA A 95 -18.84 -30.53 -10.31
C ALA A 95 -19.85 -31.18 -9.34
N GLY A 96 -20.26 -30.47 -8.29
CA GLY A 96 -21.22 -30.96 -7.29
C GLY A 96 -22.69 -30.88 -7.72
N SER A 97 -22.98 -30.27 -8.88
CA SER A 97 -24.32 -30.17 -9.47
C SER A 97 -24.67 -31.28 -10.47
N THR A 98 -23.74 -32.21 -10.71
CA THR A 98 -23.90 -33.43 -11.54
C THR A 98 -24.17 -34.66 -10.69
#